data_AF-A0A963HRS7-F1
#
_entry.id   AF-A0A963HRS7-F1
#
_cell.length_a   1.000
_cell.length_b   1.000
_cell.length_c   1.000
_cell.angle_alpha   90.00
_cell.angle_beta   90.00
_cell.angle_gamma   90.00
#
_symmetry.space_group_name_H-M   'P 1'
#
loop_
_entity.id
_entity.type
_entity.pdbx_description
1 polymer ?
#
loop_
_entity_poly.entity_id
_entity_poly.type
_entity_poly.pdbx_seq_one_letter_code
_entity_poly.pdbx_strand_id
1 'polypeptide(L)' 'ALTLSEQIIEKQGKLSDDELANARDAGFSDAEILEVLAVTCINIFTNYFNHIAETDLDYPFVPASGE' A
#
# COMPACT_ATOMS: atom_id res chain seq x y z
N ALA A 1 6.09 1.56 -7.94
CA ALA A 1 5.51 0.89 -6.76
C ALA A 1 4.73 1.88 -5.89
N LEU A 2 5.33 2.95 -5.34
CA LEU A 2 4.63 3.92 -4.48
C LEU A 2 3.34 4.49 -5.11
N THR A 3 3.43 5.08 -6.31
CA THR A 3 2.26 5.61 -7.03
C THR A 3 1.19 4.54 -7.28
N LEU A 4 1.59 3.30 -7.58
CA LEU A 4 0.65 2.20 -7.78
C LEU A 4 -0.07 1.83 -6.47
N SER A 5 0.65 1.77 -5.34
CA SER A 5 0.06 1.57 -4.02
C SER A 5 -0.91 2.69 -3.64
N GLU A 6 -0.56 3.95 -3.88
CA GLU A 6 -1.44 5.10 -3.66
C GLU A 6 -2.74 4.97 -4.47
N GLN A 7 -2.63 4.68 -5.77
CA GLN A 7 -3.78 4.46 -6.65
C GLN A 7 -4.66 3.29 -6.17
N ILE A 8 -4.06 2.17 -5.75
CA ILE A 8 -4.79 1.02 -5.20
C ILE A 8 -5.59 1.43 -3.97
N ILE A 9 -5.00 2.22 -3.06
CA ILE A 9 -5.65 2.68 -1.83
C ILE A 9 -6.79 3.66 -2.16
N GLU A 10 -6.50 4.71 -2.92
CA GLU A 10 -7.45 5.79 -3.24
C GLU A 10 -8.66 5.28 -4.03
N LYS A 11 -8.42 4.36 -4.97
CA LYS A 11 -9.45 3.81 -5.85
C LYS A 11 -10.01 2.48 -5.38
N GLN A 12 -9.57 1.99 -4.22
CA GLN A 12 -10.01 0.72 -3.65
C GLN A 12 -9.88 -0.43 -4.68
N GLY A 13 -8.75 -0.48 -5.38
CA GLY A 13 -8.44 -1.48 -6.41
C GLY A 13 -9.12 -1.29 -7.77
N LYS A 14 -9.93 -0.24 -7.97
CA LYS A 14 -10.59 0.06 -9.26
C LYS A 14 -9.70 0.91 -10.18
N LEU A 15 -8.56 0.35 -10.60
CA LEU A 15 -7.64 1.00 -11.52
C LEU A 15 -8.21 1.00 -12.94
N SER A 16 -7.97 2.08 -13.69
CA SER A 16 -8.29 2.11 -15.12
C SER A 16 -7.23 1.34 -15.94
N ASP A 17 -7.58 1.03 -17.18
CA ASP A 17 -6.64 0.41 -18.13
C ASP A 17 -5.40 1.29 -18.34
N ASP A 18 -5.56 2.62 -18.37
CA ASP A 18 -4.46 3.57 -18.48
C ASP A 18 -3.50 3.50 -17.28
N GLU A 19 -4.02 3.30 -16.07
CA GLU A 19 -3.19 3.18 -14.86
C GLU A 19 -2.41 1.86 -14.85
N LEU A 20 -3.05 0.77 -15.27
CA LEU A 20 -2.38 -0.50 -15.45
C LEU A 20 -1.34 -0.45 -16.58
N ALA A 21 -1.62 0.26 -17.66
CA ALA A 21 -0.66 0.49 -18.74
C ALA A 21 0.54 1.30 -18.25
N ASN A 22 0.31 2.40 -17.52
CA ASN A 22 1.38 3.21 -16.93
C ASN A 22 2.28 2.39 -15.99
N ALA A 23 1.70 1.46 -15.21
CA ALA A 23 2.49 0.55 -14.38
C ALA A 23 3.38 -0.37 -15.23
N ARG A 24 2.87 -0.90 -16.33
CA ARG A 24 3.66 -1.73 -17.26
C ARG A 24 4.74 -0.95 -17.97
N ASP A 25 4.45 0.28 -18.40
CA ASP A 25 5.41 1.18 -19.03
C ASP A 25 6.53 1.57 -18.07
N ALA A 26 6.24 1.60 -16.76
CA ALA A 26 7.23 1.76 -15.70
C ALA A 26 8.06 0.48 -15.43
N GLY A 27 7.84 -0.60 -16.18
CA GLY A 27 8.60 -1.84 -16.13
C GLY A 27 8.03 -2.94 -15.24
N PHE A 28 6.84 -2.76 -14.66
CA PHE A 28 6.21 -3.80 -13.85
C PHE A 28 5.55 -4.88 -14.70
N SER A 29 5.81 -6.14 -14.36
CA SER A 29 5.03 -7.29 -14.84
C SER A 29 3.67 -7.38 -14.14
N ASP A 30 2.76 -8.18 -14.71
CA ASP A 30 1.49 -8.52 -14.06
C ASP A 30 1.66 -9.10 -12.66
N ALA A 31 2.67 -9.96 -12.50
CA ALA A 31 2.97 -10.59 -11.22
C ALA A 31 3.40 -9.54 -10.18
N GLU A 32 4.25 -8.60 -10.57
CA GLU A 32 4.71 -7.54 -9.66
C GLU A 32 3.59 -6.54 -9.34
N ILE A 33 2.67 -6.26 -10.28
CA ILE A 33 1.47 -5.44 -9.99
C ILE A 33 0.61 -6.12 -8.92
N LEU A 34 0.39 -7.44 -9.05
CA LEU A 34 -0.34 -8.22 -8.05
C LEU A 34 0.41 -8.33 -6.71
N GLU A 35 1.74 -8.37 -6.74
CA GLU A 35 2.56 -8.33 -5.53
C GLU A 35 2.40 -7.00 -4.79
N VAL A 36 2.43 -5.87 -5.50
CA VAL A 36 2.18 -4.55 -4.92
C VAL A 36 0.78 -4.48 -4.30
N LEU A 37 -0.23 -5.03 -4.96
CA LEU A 37 -1.57 -5.17 -4.40
C LEU A 37 -1.56 -6.00 -3.11
N ALA A 38 -0.92 -7.18 -3.11
CA ALA A 38 -0.85 -8.06 -1.95
C ALA A 38 -0.18 -7.38 -0.74
N VAL A 39 0.96 -6.71 -0.97
CA VAL A 39 1.69 -5.97 0.07
C VAL A 39 0.87 -4.77 0.57
N THR A 40 0.13 -4.10 -0.31
CA THR A 40 -0.74 -2.99 0.08
C THR A 40 -1.88 -3.50 0.97
N CYS A 41 -2.54 -4.61 0.58
CA CYS A 41 -3.61 -5.22 1.35
C CYS A 41 -3.15 -5.74 2.70
N ILE A 42 -1.99 -6.40 2.80
CA ILE A 42 -1.50 -6.91 4.08
C ILE A 42 -1.19 -5.76 5.05
N ASN A 43 -0.63 -4.64 4.56
CA ASN A 43 -0.39 -3.45 5.38
C ASN A 43 -1.69 -2.83 5.90
N ILE A 44 -2.72 -2.73 5.04
CA ILE A 44 -4.05 -2.26 5.46
C ILE A 44 -4.61 -3.18 6.54
N PHE A 45 -4.56 -4.50 6.30
CA PHE A 45 -5.05 -5.50 7.24
C PHE A 45 -4.35 -5.40 8.59
N THR A 46 -3.02 -5.40 8.63
CA THR A 46 -2.26 -5.35 9.89
C THR A 46 -2.47 -4.03 10.63
N ASN A 47 -2.54 -2.90 9.92
CA ASN A 47 -2.81 -1.60 10.54
C ASN A 47 -4.20 -1.58 11.17
N TYR A 48 -5.22 -2.03 10.45
CA TYR A 48 -6.59 -2.03 10.96
C TYR A 48 -6.78 -3.04 12.09
N PHE A 49 -6.14 -4.20 11.98
CA PHE A 49 -6.08 -5.18 13.05
C PHE A 49 -5.51 -4.56 14.32
N ASN A 50 -4.35 -3.90 14.25
CA ASN A 50 -3.72 -3.27 15.40
C ASN A 50 -4.57 -2.13 15.99
N HIS A 51 -5.24 -1.33 15.15
CA HIS A 51 -6.17 -0.30 15.63
C HIS A 51 -7.36 -0.88 16.39
N ILE A 52 -7.94 -1.98 15.89
CA ILE A 52 -9.10 -2.64 16.52
C ILE A 52 -8.68 -3.37 17.80
N ALA A 53 -7.52 -4.02 17.78
CA ALA A 53 -6.99 -4.77 18.90
C ALA A 53 -6.37 -3.87 19.99
N GLU A 54 -6.30 -2.55 19.77
CA GLU A 54 -5.60 -1.58 20.63
C GLU A 54 -4.20 -2.09 21.02
N THR A 55 -3.46 -2.62 20.03
CA THR A 55 -2.17 -3.27 20.28
C THR A 55 -1.15 -2.27 20.80
N ASP A 56 -0.57 -2.56 21.97
CA ASP A 56 0.46 -1.74 22.59
C ASP A 56 1.70 -1.64 21.69
N LEU A 57 2.32 -0.47 21.67
CA LEU A 57 3.59 -0.27 20.98
C LEU A 57 4.71 -0.90 21.81
N ASP A 58 5.35 -1.93 21.27
CA ASP A 58 6.52 -2.58 21.90
C ASP A 58 7.81 -1.71 21.84
N TYR A 59 7.70 -0.47 21.38
CA TYR A 59 8.83 0.44 21.18
C TYR A 59 8.48 1.87 21.62
N PRO A 60 9.49 2.66 22.06
CA PRO A 60 9.27 4.05 22.43
C PRO A 60 8.77 4.84 21.22
N PHE A 61 7.71 5.64 21.42
CA PHE A 61 7.22 6.57 20.42
C PHE A 61 8.34 7.53 20.00
N VAL A 62 8.73 7.48 18.73
CA VAL A 62 9.64 8.47 18.14
C VAL A 62 8.78 9.48 17.40
N PRO A 63 8.72 10.75 17.85
CA PRO A 63 8.01 11.77 17.10
C PRO A 63 8.63 11.91 15.71
N ALA A 64 7.79 12.14 14.69
CA ALA A 64 8.29 12.42 13.35
C ALA A 64 9.30 13.57 13.43
N SER A 65 10.52 13.33 12.95
CA SER A 65 11.52 14.39 12.82
C SER A 65 10.96 15.41 11.85
N GLY A 66 10.56 16.58 12.37
CA GLY A 66 10.01 17.64 11.55
C GLY A 66 10.95 18.00 10.41
N GLU A 67 10.39 18.07 9.20
CA GLU A 67 10.92 18.85 8.08
C GLU A 67 10.20 20.20 8.04
#